data_AF-A0A9P5YKJ2-F1
#
_entry.id   AF-A0A9P5YKJ2-F1
#
_cell.length_a   1.000
_cell.length_b   1.000
_cell.length_c   1.000
_cell.angle_alpha   90.00
_cell.angle_beta   90.00
_cell.angle_gamma   90.00
#
_symmetry.space_group_name_H-M   'P 1'
#
loop_
_entity.id
_entity.type
_entity.pdbx_description
1 polymer ?
#
loop_
_entity_poly.entity_id
_entity_poly.type
_entity_poly.pdbx_seq_one_letter_code
_entity_poly.pdbx_strand_id
1 'polypeptide(L)'
;MPFRREPTAPKLDDDSTKEQRQEIPRYFDDLEQLFDARPLLTNLDKKKFAVFYLKAPLQAVWTSFPEFSDTSKTYFDFRTAVLRLYPDADPANLYTFADLNRLVANRYHLGISTLEDLADYTRKFRTISSALIRRGFATDISSRRTYSQAFQLAFLAKIAHQLQIRHPERAPDAVHPIDDVHDAAAWI
;
A
#
# COMPACT_ATOMS: atom_id res chain seq x y z
N MET A 1 9.26 -20.76 16.35
CA MET A 1 8.56 -19.51 16.53
C MET A 1 9.54 -18.65 17.27
N PRO A 2 9.93 -17.52 16.68
CA PRO A 2 10.83 -16.60 17.35
C PRO A 2 10.22 -16.14 18.68
N PHE A 3 11.06 -15.83 19.66
CA PHE A 3 10.56 -15.23 20.91
C PHE A 3 10.09 -13.80 20.64
N ARG A 4 9.08 -13.30 21.39
CA ARG A 4 8.47 -11.97 21.18
C ARG A 4 9.48 -10.80 21.06
N ARG A 5 10.66 -10.94 21.67
CA ARG A 5 11.72 -9.91 21.69
C ARG A 5 12.83 -10.12 20.65
N GLU A 6 12.77 -11.18 19.85
CA GLU A 6 13.75 -11.44 18.81
C GLU A 6 13.56 -10.53 17.60
N PRO A 7 14.64 -10.20 16.87
CA PRO A 7 14.56 -9.36 15.68
C PRO A 7 13.77 -10.00 14.53
N THR A 8 13.66 -11.32 14.51
CA THR A 8 12.89 -12.09 13.52
C THR A 8 11.43 -12.30 13.91
N ALA A 9 11.00 -11.78 15.07
CA ALA A 9 9.60 -11.85 15.48
C ALA A 9 8.73 -10.88 14.66
N PRO A 10 7.55 -11.32 14.17
CA PRO A 10 6.57 -10.42 13.58
C PRO A 10 6.18 -9.35 14.60
N LYS A 11 6.18 -8.09 14.18
CA LYS A 11 5.81 -6.95 15.03
C LYS A 11 4.62 -6.25 14.42
N LEU A 12 3.71 -5.83 15.29
CA LEU A 12 2.58 -4.98 14.95
C LEU A 12 2.65 -3.83 15.95
N ASP A 13 3.07 -2.65 15.47
CA ASP A 13 3.18 -1.47 16.32
C ASP A 13 1.78 -0.94 16.65
N ASP A 14 1.61 -0.27 17.79
CA ASP A 14 0.29 0.00 18.42
C ASP A 14 -0.15 1.46 18.27
N ASP A 15 0.54 2.22 17.42
CA ASP A 15 0.21 3.62 17.18
C ASP A 15 -0.97 3.72 16.22
N SER A 16 -2.09 4.24 16.73
CA SER A 16 -3.44 4.30 16.14
C SER A 16 -3.55 5.13 14.85
N THR A 17 -2.71 4.85 13.87
CA THR A 17 -2.52 5.59 12.62
C THR A 17 -3.07 4.78 11.45
N LYS A 18 -3.49 5.46 10.37
CA LYS A 18 -3.96 4.85 9.11
C LYS A 18 -2.95 3.82 8.54
N GLU A 19 -1.68 3.99 8.88
CA GLU A 19 -0.54 3.13 8.51
C GLU A 19 -0.59 1.76 9.22
N GLN A 20 -1.02 1.69 10.48
CA GLN A 20 -1.12 0.43 11.24
C GLN A 20 -2.18 -0.53 10.67
N ARG A 21 -3.26 0.01 10.09
CA ARG A 21 -4.27 -0.82 9.41
C ARG A 21 -3.67 -1.55 8.21
N GLN A 22 -2.64 -0.98 7.57
CA GLN A 22 -1.91 -1.60 6.45
C GLN A 22 -0.92 -2.68 6.91
N GLU A 23 -0.55 -2.70 8.19
CA GLU A 23 0.39 -3.69 8.74
C GLU A 23 -0.29 -5.00 9.12
N ILE A 24 -1.62 -5.01 9.34
CA ILE A 24 -2.36 -6.21 9.74
C ILE A 24 -2.25 -7.34 8.68
N PRO A 25 -2.48 -7.09 7.37
CA PRO A 25 -2.28 -8.13 6.36
C PRO A 25 -0.83 -8.60 6.30
N ARG A 26 0.13 -7.67 6.35
CA ARG A 26 1.57 -7.99 6.31
C ARG A 26 2.00 -8.84 7.50
N TYR A 27 1.49 -8.54 8.69
CA TYR A 27 1.71 -9.34 9.88
C TYR A 27 1.23 -10.78 9.72
N PHE A 28 0.06 -10.98 9.09
CA PHE A 28 -0.44 -12.31 8.78
C PHE A 28 0.41 -13.02 7.70
N ASP A 29 0.91 -12.30 6.70
CA ASP A 29 1.81 -12.86 5.68
C ASP A 29 3.15 -13.31 6.31
N ASP A 30 3.72 -12.53 7.23
CA ASP A 30 4.93 -12.89 7.98
C ASP A 30 4.68 -14.14 8.86
N LEU A 31 3.51 -14.24 9.49
CA LEU A 31 3.11 -15.43 10.23
C LEU A 31 2.95 -16.65 9.33
N GLU A 32 2.38 -16.50 8.15
CA GLU A 32 2.23 -17.58 7.18
C GLU A 32 3.58 -18.11 6.73
N GLN A 33 4.56 -17.26 6.44
CA GLN A 33 5.93 -17.69 6.15
C GLN A 33 6.55 -18.50 7.31
N LEU A 34 6.30 -18.10 8.56
CA LEU A 34 6.76 -18.83 9.74
C LEU A 34 6.03 -20.17 9.94
N PHE A 35 4.76 -20.25 9.53
CA PHE A 35 3.97 -21.48 9.56
C PHE A 35 4.37 -22.45 8.44
N ASP A 36 4.70 -21.96 7.27
CA ASP A 36 5.15 -22.77 6.12
C ASP A 36 6.48 -23.46 6.43
N ALA A 37 7.37 -22.79 7.16
CA ALA A 37 8.59 -23.39 7.69
C ALA A 37 8.33 -24.50 8.74
N ARG A 38 7.08 -24.70 9.19
CA ARG A 38 6.70 -25.60 10.29
C ARG A 38 5.34 -26.28 10.03
N PRO A 39 5.29 -27.27 9.12
CA PRO A 39 4.03 -27.89 8.68
C PRO A 39 3.29 -28.69 9.77
N LEU A 40 3.93 -29.02 10.89
CA LEU A 40 3.33 -29.78 12.00
C LEU A 40 2.44 -28.94 12.94
N LEU A 41 2.33 -27.63 12.72
CA LEU A 41 1.53 -26.75 13.58
C LEU A 41 0.03 -26.95 13.38
N THR A 42 -0.69 -27.20 14.48
CA THR A 42 -2.15 -27.31 14.44
C THR A 42 -2.80 -25.93 14.24
N ASN A 43 -4.06 -25.90 13.80
CA ASN A 43 -4.83 -24.64 13.70
C ASN A 43 -4.87 -23.89 15.04
N LEU A 44 -4.95 -24.62 16.15
CA LEU A 44 -4.97 -24.04 17.50
C LEU A 44 -3.62 -23.38 17.83
N ASP A 45 -2.51 -24.02 17.48
CA ASP A 45 -1.18 -23.44 17.67
C ASP A 45 -1.00 -22.18 16.82
N LYS A 46 -1.42 -22.20 15.55
CA LYS A 46 -1.36 -21.04 14.65
C LYS A 46 -2.14 -19.84 15.22
N LYS A 47 -3.36 -20.06 15.73
CA LYS A 47 -4.15 -19.02 16.40
C LYS A 47 -3.42 -18.45 17.63
N LYS A 48 -2.87 -19.31 18.49
CA LYS A 48 -2.10 -18.88 19.68
C LYS A 48 -0.90 -18.03 19.29
N PHE A 49 -0.14 -18.44 18.28
CA PHE A 49 1.01 -17.67 17.79
C PHE A 49 0.57 -16.33 17.17
N ALA A 50 -0.56 -16.28 16.48
CA ALA A 50 -1.07 -15.05 15.90
C ALA A 50 -1.38 -13.96 16.94
N VAL A 51 -1.75 -14.35 18.16
CA VAL A 51 -1.99 -13.43 19.27
C VAL A 51 -0.72 -13.20 20.12
N PHE A 52 0.20 -14.16 20.14
CA PHE A 52 1.39 -14.14 20.98
C PHE A 52 2.31 -12.94 20.72
N TYR A 53 2.40 -12.42 19.50
CA TYR A 53 3.27 -11.28 19.19
C TYR A 53 2.61 -9.91 19.40
N LEU A 54 1.30 -9.88 19.67
CA LEU A 54 0.55 -8.63 19.84
C LEU A 54 0.79 -7.99 21.22
N LYS A 55 0.63 -6.67 21.31
CA LYS A 55 0.56 -5.97 22.60
C LYS A 55 -0.76 -6.28 23.32
N ALA A 56 -0.77 -6.07 24.63
CA ALA A 56 -1.90 -6.41 25.51
C ALA A 56 -3.29 -5.91 25.03
N PRO A 57 -3.48 -4.66 24.57
CA PRO A 57 -4.81 -4.19 24.16
C PRO A 57 -5.31 -4.92 22.91
N LEU A 58 -4.46 -5.06 21.89
CA LEU A 58 -4.81 -5.73 20.65
C LEU A 58 -4.98 -7.24 20.83
N GLN A 59 -4.15 -7.84 21.70
CA GLN A 59 -4.29 -9.23 22.11
C GLN A 59 -5.67 -9.50 22.73
N ALA A 60 -6.16 -8.64 23.63
CA ALA A 60 -7.47 -8.79 24.25
C ALA A 60 -8.61 -8.79 23.21
N VAL A 61 -8.56 -7.86 22.26
CA VAL A 61 -9.51 -7.78 21.15
C VAL A 61 -9.50 -9.06 20.33
N TRP A 62 -8.32 -9.52 19.92
CA TRP A 62 -8.19 -10.70 19.05
C TRP A 62 -8.57 -12.00 19.78
N THR A 63 -8.36 -12.10 21.09
CA THR A 63 -8.83 -13.24 21.89
C THR A 63 -10.34 -13.27 22.11
N SER A 64 -11.04 -12.13 21.98
CA SER A 64 -12.49 -12.06 22.17
C SER A 64 -13.30 -12.64 21.00
N PHE A 65 -12.66 -12.90 19.86
CA PHE A 65 -13.35 -13.46 18.70
C PHE A 65 -13.84 -14.89 18.99
N PRO A 66 -15.08 -15.23 18.62
CA PRO A 66 -15.58 -16.60 18.77
C PRO A 66 -14.74 -17.58 17.93
N GLU A 67 -14.22 -17.15 16.79
CA GLU A 67 -13.33 -17.94 15.94
C GLU A 67 -11.99 -18.26 16.59
N PHE A 68 -11.55 -17.49 17.59
CA PHE A 68 -10.35 -17.80 18.35
C PHE A 68 -10.59 -18.93 19.37
N SER A 69 -11.70 -18.83 20.11
CA SER A 69 -12.05 -19.76 21.19
C SER A 69 -12.63 -21.08 20.69
N ASP A 70 -13.32 -21.06 19.54
CA ASP A 70 -13.92 -22.24 18.95
C ASP A 70 -12.86 -23.16 18.31
N THR A 71 -12.76 -24.37 18.84
CA THR A 71 -11.84 -25.42 18.36
C THR A 71 -12.24 -25.99 17.01
N SER A 72 -13.50 -25.84 16.58
CA SER A 72 -13.98 -26.28 15.27
C SER A 72 -13.58 -25.31 14.14
N LYS A 73 -13.24 -24.06 14.48
CA LYS A 73 -12.82 -23.04 13.51
C LYS A 73 -11.35 -23.18 13.15
N THR A 74 -11.03 -22.91 11.89
CA THR A 74 -9.65 -22.95 11.42
C THR A 74 -8.92 -21.64 11.74
N TYR A 75 -7.59 -21.65 11.57
CA TYR A 75 -6.81 -20.41 11.60
C TYR A 75 -7.26 -19.42 10.50
N PHE A 76 -7.66 -19.94 9.34
CA PHE A 76 -8.14 -19.13 8.23
C PHE A 76 -9.44 -18.39 8.55
N ASP A 77 -10.38 -19.06 9.22
CA ASP A 77 -11.64 -18.43 9.68
C ASP A 77 -11.34 -17.28 10.66
N PHE A 78 -10.41 -17.51 11.59
CA PHE A 78 -9.95 -16.50 12.53
C PHE A 78 -9.28 -15.31 11.80
N ARG A 79 -8.34 -15.55 10.88
CA ARG A 79 -7.70 -14.50 10.05
C ARG A 79 -8.76 -13.67 9.33
N THR A 80 -9.75 -14.33 8.73
CA THR A 80 -10.84 -13.65 7.99
C THR A 80 -11.69 -12.78 8.91
N ALA A 81 -12.03 -13.27 10.10
CA ALA A 81 -12.79 -12.51 11.10
C ALA A 81 -12.01 -11.28 11.59
N VAL A 82 -10.71 -11.44 11.84
CA VAL A 82 -9.83 -10.31 12.21
C VAL A 82 -9.76 -9.29 11.08
N LEU A 83 -9.49 -9.71 9.83
CA LEU A 83 -9.45 -8.78 8.69
C LEU A 83 -10.78 -8.06 8.47
N ARG A 84 -11.91 -8.70 8.75
CA ARG A 84 -13.24 -8.06 8.67
C ARG A 84 -13.44 -6.95 9.71
N LEU A 85 -12.81 -7.04 10.88
CA LEU A 85 -12.83 -5.96 11.88
C LEU A 85 -12.09 -4.71 11.39
N TYR A 86 -11.15 -4.89 10.47
CA TYR A 86 -10.36 -3.82 9.86
C TYR A 86 -10.64 -3.75 8.36
N PRO A 87 -11.83 -3.28 7.93
CA PRO A 87 -12.15 -3.15 6.51
C PRO A 87 -11.24 -2.13 5.79
N ASP A 88 -10.67 -1.19 6.54
CA ASP A 88 -9.61 -0.28 6.08
C ASP A 88 -8.24 -0.97 5.96
N ALA A 89 -8.05 -2.18 6.49
CA ALA A 89 -6.79 -2.92 6.36
C ALA A 89 -6.68 -3.65 5.03
N ASP A 90 -7.79 -3.81 4.30
CA ASP A 90 -7.75 -4.40 2.96
C ASP A 90 -6.95 -3.46 2.03
N PRO A 91 -5.81 -3.91 1.46
CA PRO A 91 -5.06 -3.10 0.51
C PRO A 91 -5.89 -2.68 -0.70
N ALA A 92 -6.97 -3.41 -1.01
CA ALA A 92 -7.94 -2.95 -1.97
C ALA A 92 -8.70 -1.71 -1.46
N ASN A 93 -9.19 -1.69 -0.23
CA ASN A 93 -10.06 -0.61 0.25
C ASN A 93 -9.32 0.62 0.81
N LEU A 94 -8.00 0.55 0.98
CA LEU A 94 -7.17 1.62 1.54
C LEU A 94 -7.18 2.93 0.76
N TYR A 95 -7.30 2.82 -0.57
CA TYR A 95 -7.11 3.95 -1.47
C TYR A 95 -8.37 4.20 -2.28
N THR A 96 -8.83 5.44 -2.21
CA THR A 96 -9.98 5.93 -2.97
C THR A 96 -9.53 6.88 -4.07
N PHE A 97 -10.42 7.14 -5.04
CA PHE A 97 -10.18 8.19 -6.04
C PHE A 97 -10.02 9.58 -5.40
N ALA A 98 -10.64 9.81 -4.24
CA ALA A 98 -10.46 11.03 -3.47
C ALA A 98 -9.03 11.15 -2.91
N ASP A 99 -8.43 10.05 -2.44
CA ASP A 99 -7.02 10.05 -1.98
C ASP A 99 -6.07 10.38 -3.16
N LEU A 100 -6.33 9.82 -4.35
CA LEU A 100 -5.56 10.12 -5.55
C LEU A 100 -5.66 11.61 -5.94
N ASN A 101 -6.87 12.15 -6.01
CA ASN A 101 -7.09 13.56 -6.34
C ASN A 101 -6.48 14.49 -5.30
N ARG A 102 -6.56 14.13 -4.02
CA ARG A 102 -5.95 14.90 -2.93
C ARG A 102 -4.42 14.89 -3.04
N LEU A 103 -3.81 13.76 -3.38
CA LEU A 103 -2.37 13.67 -3.64
C LEU A 103 -1.97 14.61 -4.78
N VAL A 104 -2.69 14.57 -5.91
CA VAL A 104 -2.43 15.38 -7.10
C VAL A 104 -2.60 16.87 -6.80
N ALA A 105 -3.71 17.26 -6.19
CA ALA A 105 -3.99 18.65 -5.84
C ALA A 105 -2.97 19.20 -4.85
N ASN A 106 -2.65 18.43 -3.79
CA ASN A 106 -1.63 18.84 -2.82
C ASN A 106 -0.27 19.06 -3.49
N ARG A 107 0.13 18.18 -4.42
CA ARG A 107 1.42 18.33 -5.11
C ARG A 107 1.42 19.47 -6.12
N TYR A 108 0.31 19.70 -6.80
CA TYR A 108 0.15 20.87 -7.66
C TYR A 108 0.32 22.19 -6.88
N HIS A 109 -0.27 22.27 -5.68
CA HIS A 109 -0.18 23.45 -4.81
C HIS A 109 1.20 23.62 -4.16
N LEU A 110 1.82 22.55 -3.68
CA LEU A 110 3.17 22.59 -3.09
C LEU A 110 4.25 22.85 -4.15
N GLY A 111 4.00 22.43 -5.39
CA GLY A 111 5.01 22.35 -6.44
C GLY A 111 5.96 21.17 -6.24
N ILE A 112 6.64 20.80 -7.32
CA ILE A 112 7.71 19.80 -7.31
C ILE A 112 8.98 20.55 -7.71
N SER A 113 9.84 20.80 -6.73
CA SER A 113 11.06 21.62 -6.92
C SER A 113 12.34 20.82 -6.79
N THR A 114 12.29 19.64 -6.15
CA THR A 114 13.45 18.79 -5.90
C THR A 114 13.24 17.39 -6.48
N LEU A 115 14.35 16.69 -6.74
CA LEU A 115 14.31 15.29 -7.16
C LEU A 115 13.66 14.39 -6.09
N GLU A 116 13.84 14.73 -4.82
CA GLU A 116 13.22 14.03 -3.69
C GLU A 116 11.69 14.21 -3.72
N ASP A 117 11.21 15.44 -3.95
CA ASP A 117 9.77 15.71 -4.08
C ASP A 117 9.12 14.96 -5.23
N LEU A 118 9.85 14.85 -6.35
CA LEU A 118 9.43 14.11 -7.54
C LEU A 118 9.36 12.61 -7.21
N ALA A 119 10.42 12.03 -6.65
CA ALA A 119 10.47 10.62 -6.28
C ALA A 119 9.37 10.26 -5.27
N ASP A 120 9.15 11.10 -4.27
CA ASP A 120 8.09 10.94 -3.27
C ASP A 120 6.70 10.96 -3.89
N TYR A 121 6.46 11.92 -4.80
CA TYR A 121 5.20 11.99 -5.53
C TYR A 121 4.98 10.74 -6.38
N THR A 122 5.97 10.33 -7.17
CA THR A 122 5.88 9.16 -8.05
C THR A 122 5.63 7.88 -7.26
N ARG A 123 6.33 7.68 -6.13
CA ARG A 123 6.11 6.52 -5.25
C ARG A 123 4.67 6.49 -4.72
N LYS A 124 4.20 7.59 -4.12
CA LYS A 124 2.83 7.68 -3.57
C LYS A 124 1.78 7.50 -4.66
N PHE A 125 1.98 8.10 -5.82
CA PHE A 125 1.05 7.98 -6.95
C PHE A 125 0.96 6.53 -7.46
N ARG A 126 2.08 5.81 -7.59
CA ARG A 126 2.10 4.41 -8.02
C ARG A 126 1.37 3.50 -7.03
N THR A 127 1.57 3.71 -5.73
CA THR A 127 0.89 2.93 -4.69
C THR A 127 -0.63 3.07 -4.81
N ILE A 128 -1.12 4.30 -4.92
CA ILE A 128 -2.57 4.58 -5.00
C ILE A 128 -3.15 4.10 -6.35
N SER A 129 -2.50 4.44 -7.47
CA SER A 129 -3.02 4.10 -8.81
C SER A 129 -3.01 2.60 -9.09
N SER A 130 -1.98 1.86 -8.68
CA SER A 130 -1.94 0.40 -8.83
C SER A 130 -3.05 -0.30 -8.03
N ALA A 131 -3.35 0.18 -6.83
CA ALA A 131 -4.47 -0.32 -6.02
C ALA A 131 -5.83 -0.05 -6.70
N LEU A 132 -6.01 1.14 -7.28
CA LEU A 132 -7.25 1.49 -8.00
C LEU A 132 -7.40 0.71 -9.31
N ILE A 133 -6.32 0.50 -10.06
CA ILE A 133 -6.34 -0.29 -11.31
C ILE A 133 -6.67 -1.76 -11.01
N ARG A 134 -6.05 -2.36 -9.98
CA ARG A 134 -6.35 -3.75 -9.57
C ARG A 134 -7.82 -3.99 -9.24
N ARG A 135 -8.52 -2.95 -8.77
CA ARG A 135 -9.96 -3.01 -8.44
C ARG A 135 -10.88 -2.62 -9.60
N GLY A 136 -10.32 -2.18 -10.73
CA GLY A 136 -11.10 -1.69 -11.87
C GLY A 136 -11.70 -0.29 -11.70
N PHE A 137 -11.28 0.48 -10.68
CA PHE A 137 -11.74 1.87 -10.48
C PHE A 137 -10.96 2.89 -11.31
N ALA A 138 -9.78 2.51 -11.82
CA ALA A 138 -8.97 3.34 -12.71
C ALA A 138 -8.43 2.50 -13.87
N THR A 139 -8.23 3.16 -15.01
CA THR A 139 -7.51 2.58 -16.15
C THR A 139 -6.07 3.10 -16.17
N ASP A 140 -5.19 2.38 -16.84
CA ASP A 140 -3.80 2.82 -17.04
C ASP A 140 -3.74 4.19 -17.74
N ILE A 141 -4.56 4.41 -18.78
CA ILE A 141 -4.62 5.69 -19.51
C ILE A 141 -5.11 6.84 -18.61
N SER A 142 -6.17 6.62 -17.80
CA SER A 142 -6.66 7.66 -16.88
C SER A 142 -5.62 7.99 -15.80
N SER A 143 -4.95 6.98 -15.26
CA SER A 143 -3.87 7.15 -14.28
C SER A 143 -2.71 7.97 -14.83
N ARG A 144 -2.27 7.71 -16.08
CA ARG A 144 -1.22 8.51 -16.74
C ARG A 144 -1.62 9.97 -16.91
N ARG A 145 -2.88 10.24 -17.30
CA ARG A 145 -3.38 11.62 -17.39
C ARG A 145 -3.41 12.31 -16.03
N THR A 146 -3.88 11.62 -15.00
CA THR A 146 -3.96 12.15 -13.64
C THR A 146 -2.57 12.40 -13.04
N TYR A 147 -1.56 11.61 -13.41
CA TYR A 147 -0.17 11.84 -13.00
C TYR A 147 0.35 13.20 -13.49
N SER A 148 0.10 13.54 -14.76
CA SER A 148 0.56 14.80 -15.34
C SER A 148 -0.13 16.03 -14.72
N GLN A 149 -1.31 15.88 -14.11
CA GLN A 149 -2.06 16.99 -13.49
C GLN A 149 -1.40 17.53 -12.22
N ALA A 150 -0.49 16.78 -11.59
CA ALA A 150 0.18 17.23 -10.37
C ALA A 150 1.29 18.25 -10.62
N PHE A 151 1.75 18.38 -11.86
CA PHE A 151 2.81 19.31 -12.22
C PHE A 151 2.23 20.68 -12.58
N GLN A 152 2.93 21.73 -12.14
CA GLN A 152 2.57 23.10 -12.51
C GLN A 152 2.82 23.36 -13.99
N LEU A 153 2.04 24.24 -14.61
CA LEU A 153 2.05 24.47 -16.06
C LEU A 153 3.44 24.83 -16.60
N ALA A 154 4.20 25.65 -15.88
CA ALA A 154 5.56 26.04 -16.26
C ALA A 154 6.54 24.86 -16.25
N PHE A 155 6.38 23.93 -15.31
CA PHE A 155 7.21 22.73 -15.21
C PHE A 155 6.78 21.69 -16.24
N LEU A 156 5.47 21.54 -16.48
CA LEU A 156 4.93 20.69 -17.56
C LEU A 156 5.47 21.05 -18.94
N ALA A 157 5.58 22.35 -19.25
CA ALA A 157 6.13 22.78 -20.53
C ALA A 157 7.59 22.29 -20.72
N LYS A 158 8.39 22.31 -19.65
CA LYS A 158 9.77 21.80 -19.68
C LYS A 158 9.80 20.28 -19.83
N ILE A 159 8.92 19.56 -19.13
CA ILE A 159 8.77 18.10 -19.26
C ILE A 159 8.37 17.73 -20.69
N ALA A 160 7.37 18.41 -21.26
CA ALA A 160 6.89 18.16 -22.61
C ALA A 160 8.01 18.36 -23.65
N HIS A 161 8.81 19.42 -23.49
CA HIS A 161 9.97 19.67 -24.35
C HIS A 161 11.02 18.53 -24.24
N GLN A 162 11.35 18.08 -23.02
CA GLN A 162 12.27 16.96 -22.82
C GLN A 162 11.73 15.64 -23.39
N LEU A 163 10.43 15.39 -23.25
CA LEU A 163 9.77 14.22 -23.83
C LEU A 163 9.82 14.25 -25.35
N GLN A 164 9.66 15.41 -25.98
CA GLN A 164 9.73 15.55 -27.44
C GLN A 164 11.15 15.32 -27.98
N ILE A 165 12.18 15.74 -27.24
CA ILE A 165 13.58 15.42 -27.59
C ILE A 165 13.84 13.92 -27.49
N ARG A 166 13.34 13.25 -26.44
CA ARG A 166 13.59 11.82 -26.20
C ARG A 166 12.74 10.89 -27.07
N HIS A 167 11.53 11.32 -27.41
CA HIS A 167 10.56 10.54 -28.17
C HIS A 167 10.01 11.34 -29.36
N PRO A 168 10.85 11.67 -30.35
CA PRO A 168 10.47 12.50 -31.49
C PRO A 168 9.38 11.87 -32.37
N GLU A 169 9.21 10.55 -32.33
CA GLU A 169 8.20 9.82 -33.11
C GLU A 169 6.80 9.82 -32.47
N ARG A 170 6.64 10.31 -31.22
CA ARG A 170 5.32 10.38 -30.57
C ARG A 170 4.61 11.69 -30.86
N ALA A 171 3.28 11.60 -30.98
CA ALA A 171 2.43 12.78 -31.12
C ALA A 171 2.57 13.70 -29.88
N PRO A 172 2.56 15.04 -30.06
CA PRO A 172 2.71 16.00 -28.96
C PRO A 172 1.65 15.85 -27.85
N ASP A 173 0.44 15.39 -28.21
CA ASP A 173 -0.69 15.20 -27.29
C ASP A 173 -0.82 13.74 -26.80
N ALA A 174 0.18 12.89 -27.08
CA ALA A 174 0.14 11.50 -26.66
C ALA A 174 0.19 11.39 -25.11
N VAL A 175 -0.59 10.45 -24.56
CA VAL A 175 -0.51 10.15 -23.12
C VAL A 175 0.76 9.35 -22.86
N HIS A 176 1.77 10.00 -22.27
CA HIS A 176 3.05 9.38 -21.96
C HIS A 176 2.93 8.40 -20.77
N PRO A 177 3.68 7.29 -20.78
CA PRO A 177 3.91 6.46 -19.61
C PRO A 177 4.45 7.27 -18.42
N ILE A 178 4.11 6.83 -17.20
CA ILE A 178 4.56 7.50 -15.97
C ILE A 178 6.10 7.49 -15.86
N ASP A 179 6.74 6.41 -16.30
CA ASP A 179 8.21 6.29 -16.34
C ASP A 179 8.84 7.37 -17.22
N ASP A 180 8.36 7.52 -18.46
CA ASP A 180 8.88 8.53 -19.40
C ASP A 180 8.70 9.95 -18.84
N VAL A 181 7.56 10.26 -18.22
CA VAL A 181 7.29 11.57 -17.60
C VAL A 181 8.19 11.81 -16.38
N HIS A 182 8.38 10.79 -15.53
CA HIS A 182 9.29 10.86 -14.39
C HIS A 182 10.74 11.09 -14.83
N ASP A 183 11.19 10.35 -15.84
CA ASP A 183 12.54 10.46 -16.37
C ASP A 183 12.76 11.77 -17.12
N ALA A 184 11.74 12.34 -17.76
CA ALA A 184 11.84 13.68 -18.30
C ALA A 184 11.91 14.74 -17.18
N ALA A 185 11.12 14.58 -16.11
CA ALA A 185 11.08 15.52 -14.99
C ALA A 185 12.35 15.50 -14.14
N ALA A 186 13.03 14.36 -14.03
CA ALA A 186 14.27 14.23 -13.25
C ALA A 186 15.49 14.94 -13.86
N TRP A 187 15.40 15.36 -15.13
CA TRP A 187 16.50 15.99 -15.90
C TRP A 187 16.29 17.48 -16.17
N ILE A 188 15.36 18.12 -15.44
CA ILE A 188 15.02 19.54 -15.54
C ILE A 188 15.63 20.30 -14.38
#